data_AF-A0A1U1Y0R4-F1
#
_entry.id   AF-A0A1U1Y0R4-F1
#
_cell.length_a   1.000
_cell.length_b   1.000
_cell.length_c   1.000
_cell.angle_alpha   90.00
_cell.angle_beta   90.00
_cell.angle_gamma   90.00
#
_symmetry.space_group_name_H-M   'P 1'
#
loop_
_entity.id
_entity.type
_entity.pdbx_description
1 polymer ?
#
loop_
_entity_poly.entity_id
_entity_poly.type
_entity_poly.pdbx_seq_one_letter_code
_entity_poly.pdbx_strand_id
1 'polypeptide(L)'
;MSLPRQEDANSVFTHSPHDDSDYIGEATVTVRGIDIPVELELKGYSEPIDGVFRWIGRIRPNEQLTAIVGDEARVKATIRTTHSARDAFIGDPDPWNRYRVIGKSTPPFHVATDLSEVEAE
;
A
#
# COMPACT_ATOMS: atom_id res chain seq x y z
N MET A 1 29.35 33.17 -33.85
CA MET A 1 29.42 31.70 -33.73
C MET A 1 28.83 31.35 -32.36
N SER A 2 27.63 30.79 -32.38
CA SER A 2 26.76 30.60 -31.22
C SER A 2 27.35 29.60 -30.23
N LEU A 3 27.38 30.01 -28.96
CA LEU A 3 27.60 29.11 -27.83
C LEU A 3 26.39 28.14 -27.73
N PRO A 4 26.61 26.87 -27.39
CA PRO A 4 25.55 25.88 -27.32
C PRO A 4 24.51 26.26 -26.25
N ARG A 5 23.25 26.00 -26.61
CA ARG A 5 22.05 26.08 -25.77
C ARG A 5 22.32 25.29 -24.49
N GLN A 6 22.22 25.95 -23.33
CA GLN A 6 22.21 25.25 -22.05
C GLN A 6 20.97 24.35 -22.02
N GLU A 7 21.19 23.04 -22.02
CA GLU A 7 20.14 22.05 -21.82
C GLU A 7 19.72 22.08 -20.35
N ASP A 8 18.41 22.18 -20.19
CA ASP A 8 17.67 22.41 -18.96
C ASP A 8 18.04 21.40 -17.86
N ALA A 9 18.75 21.89 -16.85
CA ALA A 9 18.94 21.23 -15.58
C ALA A 9 17.63 21.27 -14.76
N ASN A 10 16.66 20.40 -15.05
CA ASN A 10 15.56 20.16 -14.11
C ASN A 10 14.74 18.87 -14.41
N SER A 11 15.27 17.70 -14.08
CA SER A 11 14.41 16.53 -13.81
C SER A 11 15.00 15.71 -12.67
N VAL A 12 14.84 16.20 -11.44
CA VAL A 12 15.42 15.59 -10.23
C VAL A 12 14.42 14.74 -9.43
N PHE A 13 13.18 14.60 -9.91
CA PHE A 13 12.15 13.79 -9.25
C PHE A 13 11.27 13.06 -10.27
N THR A 14 11.77 11.97 -10.83
CA THR A 14 10.97 11.03 -11.65
C THR A 14 10.44 9.85 -10.83
N HIS A 15 10.52 9.88 -9.50
CA HIS A 15 9.75 8.94 -8.67
C HIS A 15 8.35 9.51 -8.48
N SER A 16 7.38 8.91 -9.15
CA SER A 16 5.98 9.13 -8.75
C SER A 16 5.84 8.69 -7.29
N PRO A 17 5.01 9.33 -6.47
CA PRO A 17 4.80 8.91 -5.08
C PRO A 17 4.26 7.47 -4.94
N HIS A 18 3.90 6.85 -6.06
CA HIS A 18 3.42 5.48 -6.21
C HIS A 18 4.49 4.49 -6.72
N ASP A 19 5.65 4.98 -7.16
CA ASP A 19 6.72 4.17 -7.79
C ASP A 19 7.41 3.20 -6.81
N ASP A 20 7.11 3.39 -5.52
CA ASP A 20 7.63 2.61 -4.40
C ASP A 20 6.66 1.53 -3.87
N SER A 21 5.50 1.36 -4.51
CA SER A 21 4.41 0.50 -4.03
C SER A 21 4.38 -0.83 -4.76
N ASP A 22 4.39 -1.93 -4.00
CA ASP A 22 4.35 -3.30 -4.55
C ASP A 22 2.96 -3.71 -5.05
N TYR A 23 1.91 -3.00 -4.63
CA TYR A 23 0.55 -3.23 -5.10
C TYR A 23 -0.28 -1.95 -5.08
N ILE A 24 -0.97 -1.68 -6.19
CA ILE A 24 -1.97 -0.61 -6.31
C ILE A 24 -3.17 -1.18 -7.04
N GLY A 25 -4.34 -1.15 -6.42
CA GLY A 25 -5.55 -1.61 -7.09
C GLY A 25 -6.76 -1.82 -6.19
N GLU A 26 -7.77 -2.42 -6.79
CA GLU A 26 -9.04 -2.73 -6.15
C GLU A 26 -8.92 -3.90 -5.18
N ALA A 27 -9.52 -3.74 -4.00
CA ALA A 27 -9.57 -4.76 -2.97
C ALA A 27 -10.90 -4.70 -2.23
N THR A 28 -11.20 -5.74 -1.46
CA THR A 28 -12.25 -5.72 -0.44
C THR A 28 -11.62 -5.64 0.94
N VAL A 29 -12.10 -4.72 1.75
CA VAL A 29 -11.80 -4.61 3.18
C VAL A 29 -12.99 -5.14 3.95
N THR A 30 -12.80 -6.21 4.71
CA THR A 30 -13.81 -6.73 5.64
C THR A 30 -13.55 -6.19 7.04
N VAL A 31 -14.46 -5.39 7.59
CA VAL A 31 -14.37 -4.81 8.93
C VAL A 31 -15.68 -5.05 9.67
N ARG A 32 -15.61 -5.56 10.91
CA ARG A 32 -16.80 -5.86 11.72
C ARG A 32 -17.83 -6.74 10.98
N GLY A 33 -17.35 -7.63 10.11
CA GLY A 33 -18.17 -8.52 9.28
C GLY A 33 -18.79 -7.87 8.03
N ILE A 34 -18.44 -6.62 7.71
CA ILE A 34 -18.95 -5.89 6.55
C ILE A 34 -17.85 -5.81 5.49
N ASP A 35 -18.18 -6.24 4.27
CA ASP A 35 -17.31 -6.15 3.09
C ASP A 35 -17.44 -4.78 2.42
N ILE A 36 -16.31 -4.10 2.21
CA ILE A 36 -16.25 -2.75 1.64
C ILE A 36 -15.31 -2.78 0.43
N PRO A 37 -15.78 -2.48 -0.79
CA PRO A 37 -14.89 -2.30 -1.93
C PRO A 37 -14.08 -1.01 -1.76
N VAL A 38 -12.77 -1.11 -1.97
CA VAL A 38 -11.83 0.00 -1.81
C VAL A 38 -10.76 -0.05 -2.89
N GLU A 39 -10.10 1.09 -3.11
CA GLU A 39 -8.80 1.13 -3.77
C GLU A 39 -7.72 1.28 -2.70
N LEU A 40 -6.67 0.47 -2.78
CA LEU A 40 -5.57 0.52 -1.83
C LEU A 40 -4.21 0.39 -2.51
N GLU A 41 -3.23 0.93 -1.81
CA GLU A 41 -1.83 0.95 -2.19
C GLU A 41 -1.02 0.30 -1.05
N LEU A 42 -0.26 -0.76 -1.34
CA LEU A 42 0.52 -1.52 -0.36
C LEU A 42 1.98 -1.59 -0.76
N LYS A 43 2.83 -1.66 0.26
CA LYS A 43 4.25 -1.93 0.18
C LYS A 43 4.63 -2.98 1.22
N GLY A 44 5.40 -3.97 0.82
CA GLY A 44 6.02 -4.98 1.66
C GLY A 44 7.44 -4.61 2.03
N TYR A 45 7.90 -5.03 3.20
CA TYR A 45 9.30 -4.92 3.61
C TYR A 45 9.64 -6.01 4.63
N SER A 46 10.87 -6.51 4.54
CA SER A 46 11.41 -7.47 5.51
C SER A 46 11.98 -6.73 6.72
N GLU A 47 11.47 -7.00 7.93
CA GLU A 47 12.08 -6.43 9.13
C GLU A 47 13.37 -7.17 9.49
N PRO A 48 14.52 -6.49 9.54
CA PRO A 48 15.82 -7.15 9.71
C PRO A 48 16.02 -7.71 11.13
N ILE A 49 15.26 -7.21 12.11
CA ILE A 49 15.44 -7.57 13.52
C ILE A 49 14.84 -8.95 13.81
N ASP A 50 13.65 -9.24 13.29
CA ASP A 50 12.90 -10.46 13.59
C ASP A 50 12.69 -11.35 12.35
N GLY A 51 13.12 -10.91 11.17
CA GLY A 51 12.94 -11.63 9.90
C GLY A 51 11.49 -11.67 9.43
N VAL A 52 10.57 -10.95 10.09
CA VAL A 52 9.16 -10.98 9.76
C VAL A 52 8.88 -10.01 8.62
N PHE A 53 8.37 -10.54 7.52
CA PHE A 53 7.83 -9.71 6.44
C PHE A 53 6.62 -8.94 6.96
N ARG A 54 6.63 -7.62 6.77
CA ARG A 54 5.52 -6.72 7.11
C ARG A 54 5.06 -6.03 5.85
N TRP A 55 3.80 -5.65 5.83
CA TRP A 55 3.25 -4.89 4.72
C TRP A 55 2.39 -3.76 5.27
N ILE A 56 2.54 -2.60 4.67
CA ILE A 56 1.90 -1.36 5.06
C ILE A 56 1.29 -0.73 3.82
N GLY A 57 0.22 0.02 3.99
CA GLY A 57 -0.34 0.75 2.89
C GLY A 57 -1.36 1.80 3.28
N ARG A 58 -2.05 2.30 2.27
CA ARG A 58 -3.15 3.25 2.41
C ARG A 58 -4.35 2.86 1.58
N ILE A 59 -5.52 2.95 2.19
CA ILE A 59 -6.82 2.88 1.52
C ILE A 59 -7.19 4.31 1.10
N ARG A 60 -7.64 4.47 -0.14
CA ARG A 60 -8.19 5.75 -0.64
C ARG A 60 -9.42 6.18 0.19
N PRO A 61 -9.81 7.46 0.16
CA PRO A 61 -10.93 7.94 0.97
C PRO A 61 -12.22 7.19 0.65
N ASN A 62 -12.87 6.66 1.68
CA ASN A 62 -14.10 5.88 1.54
C ASN A 62 -15.03 6.17 2.73
N GLU A 63 -16.17 6.81 2.46
CA GLU A 63 -17.12 7.24 3.50
C GLU A 63 -17.74 6.06 4.27
N GLN A 64 -17.98 4.94 3.59
CA GLN A 64 -18.51 3.73 4.23
C GLN A 64 -17.49 3.15 5.20
N LEU A 65 -16.21 3.12 4.82
CA LEU A 65 -15.15 2.72 5.73
C LEU A 65 -15.04 3.65 6.93
N THR A 66 -15.12 4.97 6.71
CA THR A 66 -15.11 5.97 7.80
C THR A 66 -16.26 5.76 8.77
N ALA A 67 -17.48 5.56 8.27
CA ALA A 67 -18.66 5.32 9.10
C ALA A 67 -18.53 4.04 9.95
N ILE A 68 -17.90 3.00 9.40
CA ILE A 68 -17.72 1.72 10.08
C ILE A 68 -16.56 1.74 11.08
N VAL A 69 -15.44 2.40 10.75
CA VAL A 69 -14.27 2.49 11.63
C VAL A 69 -14.54 3.46 12.80
N GLY A 70 -15.14 4.62 12.52
CA GLY A 70 -15.38 5.68 13.49
C GLY A 70 -14.06 6.26 14.03
N ASP A 71 -14.05 6.65 15.31
CA ASP A 71 -12.89 7.24 16.00
C ASP A 71 -11.93 6.18 16.59
N GLU A 72 -12.04 4.91 16.18
CA GLU A 72 -11.20 3.84 16.71
C GLU A 72 -9.80 3.86 16.07
N ALA A 73 -8.76 4.13 16.87
CA ALA A 73 -7.38 4.25 16.40
C ALA A 73 -6.81 2.96 15.79
N ARG A 74 -7.42 1.80 16.06
CA ARG A 74 -6.97 0.52 15.52
C ARG A 74 -8.09 -0.50 15.42
N VAL A 75 -8.52 -0.78 14.20
CA VAL A 75 -9.60 -1.74 13.90
C VAL A 75 -9.03 -2.98 13.23
N LYS A 76 -9.46 -4.17 13.66
CA LYS A 76 -9.14 -5.43 12.95
C LYS A 76 -9.90 -5.48 11.62
N ALA A 77 -9.20 -5.87 10.57
CA ALA A 77 -9.76 -6.01 9.24
C ALA A 77 -9.16 -7.23 8.51
N THR A 78 -9.85 -7.70 7.48
CA THR A 78 -9.28 -8.63 6.51
C THR A 78 -9.21 -7.92 5.17
N ILE A 79 -8.03 -7.89 4.56
CA ILE A 79 -7.79 -7.33 3.23
C ILE A 79 -7.81 -8.47 2.22
N ARG A 80 -8.75 -8.42 1.27
CA ARG A 80 -8.89 -9.38 0.19
C ARG A 80 -8.62 -8.71 -1.14
N THR A 81 -7.62 -9.17 -1.86
CA THR A 81 -7.38 -8.81 -3.26
C THR A 81 -7.77 -9.99 -4.16
N THR A 82 -7.53 -9.86 -5.46
CA THR A 82 -7.59 -10.96 -6.42
C THR A 82 -6.62 -12.12 -6.10
N HIS A 83 -5.53 -11.87 -5.39
CA HIS A 83 -4.50 -12.88 -5.10
C HIS A 83 -4.80 -13.67 -3.83
N SER A 84 -5.10 -12.99 -2.73
CA SER A 84 -5.41 -13.66 -1.46
C SER A 84 -6.09 -12.73 -0.45
N ALA A 85 -6.57 -13.32 0.65
CA ALA A 85 -7.11 -12.61 1.80
C ALA A 85 -6.17 -12.73 3.01
N ARG A 86 -5.91 -11.62 3.70
CA ARG A 86 -5.00 -11.55 4.85
C ARG A 86 -5.52 -10.62 5.94
N ASP A 87 -5.31 -11.04 7.18
CA ASP A 87 -5.65 -10.21 8.34
C ASP A 87 -4.71 -9.02 8.46
N ALA A 88 -5.28 -7.89 8.84
CA ALA A 88 -4.63 -6.61 8.96
C ALA A 88 -5.29 -5.77 10.05
N PHE A 89 -4.71 -4.59 10.24
CA PHE A 89 -5.27 -3.54 11.06
C PHE A 89 -5.42 -2.27 10.24
N ILE A 90 -6.57 -1.62 10.42
CA ILE A 90 -6.83 -0.28 9.94
C ILE A 90 -6.49 0.68 11.08
N GLY A 91 -5.58 1.60 10.82
CA GLY A 91 -5.22 2.69 11.74
C GLY A 91 -5.97 3.97 11.42
N ASP A 92 -5.55 5.07 12.04
CA ASP A 92 -6.15 6.38 11.85
C ASP A 92 -6.13 6.87 10.38
N PRO A 93 -7.14 7.65 9.98
CA PRO A 93 -7.12 8.37 8.72
C PRO A 93 -6.08 9.51 8.77
N ASP A 94 -5.43 9.76 7.63
CA ASP A 94 -4.64 10.98 7.44
C ASP A 94 -5.55 12.21 7.15
N PRO A 95 -5.03 13.45 7.09
CA PRO A 95 -5.82 14.65 6.84
C PRO A 95 -6.63 14.65 5.52
N TRP A 96 -6.34 13.74 4.59
CA TRP A 96 -7.08 13.51 3.34
C TRP A 96 -8.05 12.32 3.44
N ASN A 97 -8.33 11.85 4.65
CA ASN A 97 -9.23 10.74 4.93
C ASN A 97 -8.79 9.39 4.31
N ARG A 98 -7.48 9.19 4.12
CA ARG A 98 -6.92 7.90 3.71
C ARG A 98 -6.53 7.08 4.92
N TYR A 99 -6.99 5.84 4.98
CA TYR A 99 -6.77 4.98 6.12
C TYR A 99 -5.46 4.22 5.99
N ARG A 100 -4.68 4.19 7.06
CA ARG A 100 -3.48 3.35 7.13
C ARG A 100 -3.88 1.88 7.25
N VAL A 101 -3.22 1.01 6.50
CA VAL A 101 -3.34 -0.45 6.62
C VAL A 101 -2.01 -1.01 7.06
N ILE A 102 -2.04 -1.96 7.99
CA ILE A 102 -0.85 -2.65 8.51
C ILE A 102 -1.16 -4.13 8.64
N GLY A 103 -0.37 -4.97 7.97
CA GLY A 103 -0.39 -6.41 8.17
C GLY A 103 1.00 -7.00 8.28
N LYS A 104 1.03 -8.31 8.54
CA LYS A 104 2.26 -9.08 8.74
C LYS A 104 2.22 -10.37 7.92
N SER A 105 3.37 -11.02 7.82
CA SER A 105 3.57 -12.29 7.12
C SER A 105 3.28 -12.15 5.62
N THR A 106 2.65 -13.15 5.00
CA THR A 106 2.37 -13.14 3.57
C THR A 106 1.39 -12.01 3.24
N PRO A 107 1.77 -11.01 2.43
CA PRO A 107 0.84 -9.95 2.06
C PRO A 107 -0.28 -10.48 1.15
N PRO A 108 -1.35 -9.69 1.00
CA PRO A 108 -2.46 -10.07 0.14
C PRO A 108 -2.16 -9.83 -1.35
N PHE A 109 -0.93 -9.55 -1.77
CA PHE A 109 -0.54 -9.36 -3.18
C PHE A 109 0.60 -10.31 -3.56
N HIS A 110 0.89 -10.43 -4.85
CA HIS A 110 2.01 -11.26 -5.32
C HIS A 110 3.34 -10.67 -4.83
N VAL A 111 4.13 -11.49 -4.14
CA VAL A 111 5.52 -11.16 -3.80
C VAL A 111 6.40 -12.14 -4.55
N ALA A 112 7.30 -11.60 -5.38
CA ALA A 112 8.40 -12.37 -5.94
C ALA A 112 9.18 -12.97 -4.76
N THR A 113 9.01 -14.28 -4.56
CA THR A 113 9.57 -15.01 -3.41
C THR A 113 10.88 -15.70 -3.78
N ASP A 114 11.32 -15.56 -5.03
CA ASP A 114 12.53 -16.15 -5.58
C ASP A 114 13.50 -15.07 -6.10
N LEU A 115 14.78 -15.20 -5.74
CA LEU A 115 15.83 -14.26 -6.14
C LEU A 115 16.10 -14.29 -7.65
N SER A 116 15.65 -15.32 -8.37
CA SER A 116 15.77 -15.40 -9.84
C SER A 116 14.76 -14.52 -10.59
N GLU A 117 13.77 -13.95 -9.90
CA GLU A 117 12.72 -13.12 -10.50
C GLU A 117 13.04 -11.61 -10.47
N VAL A 118 14.08 -11.18 -9.72
CA VAL A 118 14.49 -9.76 -9.62
C VAL A 118 15.52 -9.32 -10.67
N GLU A 119 16.06 -10.23 -11.48
CA GLU A 119 17.07 -9.95 -12.52
C GLU A 119 16.50 -9.93 -13.95
N ALA A 120 15.18 -9.72 -14.09
CA ALA A 120 14.52 -9.65 -15.39
C ALA A 120 13.78 -8.32 -15.58
N GLU A 121 14.48 -7.19 -15.48
CA GLU A 121 14.22 -6.01 -16.34
C GLU A 121 15.46 -5.14 -16.51
#